data_AF-A0A8S9JA26-F1
#
_entry.id   AF-A0A8S9JA26-F1
#
_cell.length_a   1.000
_cell.length_b   1.000
_cell.length_c   1.000
_cell.angle_alpha   90.00
_cell.angle_beta   90.00
_cell.angle_gamma   90.00
#
_symmetry.space_group_name_H-M   'P 1'
#
loop_
_entity.id
_entity.type
_entity.pdbx_description
1 polymer ?
#
loop_
_entity_poly.entity_id
_entity_poly.type
_entity_poly.pdbx_seq_one_letter_code
_entity_poly.pdbx_strand_id
1 'polypeptide(L)'
;MDASACLAGDSAAYQRTSLYGDDVVIVAAHRTALCKSKRGNFKDTYPDDLLAPVLRALIEKTNLDPSEVGDIVVGTVLAPGSQRASECRMSAFYAGFPETVAVRTVNRQCSSGLQAVADVAAAIKAGFYDIGIGAGLESMTTNPMAWEGSVNPAKIATEDEKTQLKLGTEAFHVDLIHSIHHISSIAVVDRRGHDP
;
A
#
# COMPACT_ATOMS: atom_id res chain seq x y z
N MET A 1 -24.68 18.21 12.37
CA MET A 1 -25.29 16.87 12.30
C MET A 1 -24.19 15.90 12.68
N ASP A 2 -24.26 15.39 13.91
CA ASP A 2 -23.17 14.68 14.57
C ASP A 2 -22.85 13.34 13.91
N ALA A 3 -21.59 13.13 13.55
CA ALA A 3 -21.07 11.82 13.18
C ALA A 3 -20.95 10.96 14.45
N SER A 4 -21.94 10.10 14.69
CA SER A 4 -21.89 9.13 15.79
C SER A 4 -20.77 8.13 15.55
N ALA A 5 -19.79 8.09 16.45
CA ALA A 5 -18.67 7.17 16.39
C ALA A 5 -19.14 5.73 16.66
N CYS A 6 -18.86 4.82 15.74
CA CYS A 6 -18.89 3.38 16.04
C CYS A 6 -17.71 3.08 16.97
N LEU A 7 -17.95 3.07 18.28
CA LEU A 7 -16.98 2.66 19.30
C LEU A 7 -16.68 1.15 19.13
N ALA A 8 -15.62 0.82 18.39
CA ALA A 8 -14.93 -0.45 18.61
C ALA A 8 -14.28 -0.36 20.00
N GLY A 9 -14.63 -1.29 20.90
CA GLY A 9 -14.43 -1.16 22.34
C GLY A 9 -13.01 -0.80 22.81
N ASP A 10 -12.96 -0.04 23.91
CA ASP A 10 -11.79 0.56 24.59
C ASP A 10 -10.76 -0.43 25.18
N SER A 11 -10.59 -1.62 24.60
CA SER A 11 -9.68 -2.66 25.13
C SER A 11 -8.30 -2.69 24.46
N ALA A 12 -8.00 -1.77 23.54
CA ALA A 12 -6.70 -1.71 22.88
C ALA A 12 -5.63 -1.02 23.75
N ALA A 13 -4.44 -1.62 23.86
CA ALA A 13 -3.32 -1.07 24.63
C ALA A 13 -2.87 0.34 24.16
N TYR A 14 -3.11 0.66 22.89
CA TYR A 14 -3.00 1.99 22.31
C TYR A 14 -3.92 2.08 21.09
N GLN A 15 -4.80 3.07 21.06
CA GLN A 15 -5.74 3.29 19.95
C GLN A 15 -5.42 4.63 19.30
N ARG A 16 -4.99 4.62 18.06
CA ARG A 16 -4.88 5.84 17.24
C ARG A 16 -6.23 6.09 16.58
N THR A 17 -7.12 6.77 17.27
CA THR A 17 -8.40 7.19 16.69
C THR A 17 -8.24 8.50 15.94
N SER A 18 -8.66 8.51 14.68
CA SER A 18 -8.83 9.70 13.88
C SER A 18 -10.32 10.04 13.84
N LEU A 19 -10.71 11.24 14.31
CA LEU A 19 -12.09 11.72 14.31
C LEU A 19 -12.32 12.57 13.05
N TYR A 20 -13.37 12.29 12.29
CA TYR A 20 -13.69 12.99 11.04
C TYR A 20 -15.01 13.77 11.16
N GLY A 21 -14.91 15.08 11.40
CA GLY A 21 -15.66 16.10 10.64
C GLY A 21 -14.69 16.79 9.67
N ASP A 22 -15.07 17.79 8.85
CA ASP A 22 -14.23 18.32 7.74
C ASP A 22 -13.49 17.17 7.03
N ASP A 23 -14.32 16.37 6.36
CA ASP A 23 -14.04 14.96 6.13
C ASP A 23 -12.98 14.71 5.06
N VAL A 24 -12.16 13.70 5.33
CA VAL A 24 -11.30 13.05 4.35
C VAL A 24 -12.14 11.98 3.64
N VAL A 25 -12.32 12.11 2.33
CA VAL A 25 -13.19 11.23 1.53
C VAL A 25 -12.40 10.35 0.59
N ILE A 26 -12.94 9.17 0.30
CA ILE A 26 -12.46 8.31 -0.78
C ILE A 26 -13.27 8.62 -2.04
N VAL A 27 -12.62 9.14 -3.08
CA VAL A 27 -13.28 9.59 -4.32
C VAL A 27 -13.41 8.44 -5.32
N ALA A 28 -12.37 7.62 -5.43
CA ALA A 28 -12.35 6.46 -6.30
C ALA A 28 -11.55 5.33 -5.66
N ALA A 29 -12.00 4.09 -5.90
CA ALA A 29 -11.33 2.88 -5.44
C ALA A 29 -11.32 1.79 -6.52
N HIS A 30 -10.14 1.40 -6.99
CA HIS A 30 -9.98 0.37 -8.02
C HIS A 30 -8.94 -0.66 -7.64
N ARG A 31 -8.95 -1.81 -8.33
CA ARG A 31 -7.96 -2.88 -8.22
C ARG A 31 -7.86 -3.70 -9.49
N THR A 32 -6.71 -4.33 -9.69
CA THR A 32 -6.56 -5.42 -10.65
C THR A 32 -7.38 -6.66 -10.26
N ALA A 33 -7.53 -7.57 -11.22
CA ALA A 33 -7.97 -8.94 -10.91
C ALA A 33 -6.95 -9.64 -10.00
N LEU A 34 -7.41 -10.60 -9.21
CA LEU A 34 -6.51 -11.39 -8.37
C LEU A 34 -6.18 -12.69 -9.09
N CYS A 35 -4.90 -12.90 -9.40
CA CYS A 35 -4.41 -14.09 -10.07
C CYS A 35 -3.58 -14.95 -9.12
N LYS A 36 -3.60 -16.28 -9.28
CA LYS A 36 -2.75 -17.16 -8.47
C LYS A 36 -1.28 -16.93 -8.80
N SER A 37 -0.41 -16.83 -7.80
CA SER A 37 1.04 -16.73 -8.00
C SER A 37 1.59 -18.00 -8.67
N LYS A 38 2.66 -17.85 -9.47
CA LYS A 38 3.39 -18.87 -10.24
C LYS A 38 2.59 -19.60 -11.33
N ARG A 39 1.25 -19.67 -11.22
CA ARG A 39 0.38 -20.46 -12.09
C ARG A 39 -0.82 -19.69 -12.65
N GLY A 40 -1.06 -18.46 -12.21
CA GLY A 40 -2.16 -17.61 -12.67
C GLY A 40 -1.75 -16.70 -13.83
N ASN A 41 -2.70 -15.90 -14.28
CA ASN A 41 -2.56 -15.12 -15.52
C ASN A 41 -1.58 -13.94 -15.42
N PHE A 42 -1.18 -13.54 -14.21
CA PHE A 42 -0.18 -12.50 -13.98
C PHE A 42 1.22 -13.05 -13.68
N LYS A 43 1.47 -14.34 -13.91
CA LYS A 43 2.78 -14.95 -13.63
C LYS A 43 3.93 -14.36 -14.47
N ASP A 44 3.62 -13.86 -15.67
CA ASP A 44 4.58 -13.25 -16.61
C ASP A 44 4.41 -11.72 -16.67
N THR A 45 3.67 -11.12 -15.73
CA THR A 45 3.41 -9.69 -15.67
C THR A 45 4.32 -9.05 -14.62
N TYR A 46 5.02 -7.99 -15.00
CA TYR A 46 5.90 -7.26 -14.08
C TYR A 46 5.08 -6.43 -13.07
N PRO A 47 5.62 -6.14 -11.87
CA PRO A 47 4.91 -5.38 -10.85
C PRO A 47 4.45 -3.99 -11.32
N ASP A 48 5.27 -3.30 -12.11
CA ASP A 48 4.95 -1.98 -12.65
C ASP A 48 3.79 -2.00 -13.64
N ASP A 49 3.68 -3.07 -14.44
CA ASP A 49 2.54 -3.34 -15.32
C ASP A 49 1.24 -3.68 -14.56
N LEU A 50 1.31 -4.00 -13.26
CA LEU A 50 0.13 -4.22 -12.42
C LEU A 50 -0.36 -2.92 -11.76
N LEU A 51 0.55 -2.01 -11.39
CA LEU A 51 0.21 -0.78 -10.70
C LEU A 51 -0.14 0.36 -11.66
N ALA A 52 0.62 0.54 -12.74
CA ALA A 52 0.41 1.59 -13.74
C ALA A 52 -1.03 1.64 -14.30
N PRO A 53 -1.67 0.53 -14.74
CA PRO A 53 -3.01 0.61 -15.31
C PRO A 53 -4.07 1.00 -14.28
N VAL A 54 -3.87 0.71 -12.99
CA VAL A 54 -4.83 1.09 -11.95
C VAL A 54 -4.69 2.55 -11.57
N LEU A 55 -3.45 3.06 -11.51
CA LEU A 55 -3.18 4.49 -11.35
C LEU A 55 -3.77 5.29 -12.51
N ARG A 56 -3.59 4.82 -13.75
CA ARG A 56 -4.17 5.46 -14.93
C ARG A 56 -5.70 5.41 -14.93
N ALA A 57 -6.29 4.26 -14.63
CA ALA A 57 -7.75 4.11 -14.57
C ALA A 57 -8.39 5.01 -13.50
N LEU A 58 -7.69 5.27 -12.40
CA LEU A 58 -8.12 6.19 -11.36
C LEU A 58 -8.19 7.62 -11.90
N ILE A 59 -7.13 8.10 -12.55
CA ILE A 59 -7.09 9.42 -13.20
C ILE A 59 -8.18 9.55 -14.26
N GLU A 60 -8.32 8.55 -15.13
CA GLU A 60 -9.33 8.53 -16.20
C GLU A 60 -10.76 8.59 -15.66
N LYS A 61 -11.04 7.95 -14.52
CA LYS A 61 -12.41 7.94 -13.95
C LYS A 61 -12.73 9.17 -13.13
N THR A 62 -11.74 9.79 -12.50
CA THR A 62 -11.94 11.02 -11.74
C THR A 62 -11.80 12.27 -12.60
N ASN A 63 -11.24 12.15 -13.83
CA ASN A 63 -10.83 13.28 -14.67
C ASN A 63 -9.92 14.28 -13.92
N LEU A 64 -9.09 13.75 -13.01
CA LEU A 64 -8.17 14.53 -12.19
C LEU A 64 -6.91 14.87 -13.00
N ASP A 65 -6.36 16.08 -12.88
CA ASP A 65 -5.01 16.32 -13.39
C ASP A 65 -3.99 15.57 -12.49
N PRO A 66 -3.17 14.65 -13.05
CA PRO A 66 -2.15 13.94 -12.27
C PRO A 66 -1.21 14.88 -11.50
N SER A 67 -1.03 16.12 -11.94
CA SER A 67 -0.19 17.12 -11.27
C SER A 67 -0.73 17.62 -9.93
N GLU A 68 -2.03 17.46 -9.68
CA GLU A 68 -2.70 17.89 -8.44
C GLU A 68 -2.48 16.91 -7.27
N VAL A 69 -1.99 15.70 -7.55
CA VAL A 69 -1.71 14.71 -6.52
C VAL A 69 -0.46 15.10 -5.72
N GLY A 70 -0.63 15.33 -4.42
CA GLY A 70 0.47 15.74 -3.54
C GLY A 70 1.44 14.60 -3.18
N ASP A 71 0.93 13.37 -3.05
CA ASP A 71 1.75 12.21 -2.66
C ASP A 71 1.09 10.88 -3.06
N ILE A 72 1.92 9.92 -3.49
CA ILE A 72 1.51 8.54 -3.77
C ILE A 72 2.22 7.61 -2.79
N VAL A 73 1.46 6.96 -1.93
CA VAL A 73 1.98 6.00 -0.94
C VAL A 73 1.60 4.59 -1.38
N VAL A 74 2.59 3.73 -1.61
CA VAL A 74 2.38 2.35 -2.07
C VAL A 74 2.77 1.35 -0.97
N GLY A 75 1.77 0.62 -0.49
CA GLY A 75 1.95 -0.50 0.41
C GLY A 75 2.42 -1.75 -0.31
N THR A 76 3.59 -2.26 0.04
CA THR A 76 4.18 -3.43 -0.61
C THR A 76 5.08 -4.16 0.38
N VAL A 77 5.42 -5.43 0.15
CA VAL A 77 6.10 -6.25 1.18
C VAL A 77 7.35 -6.95 0.65
N LEU A 78 7.27 -7.68 -0.45
CA LEU A 78 8.31 -8.66 -0.81
C LEU A 78 9.46 -8.08 -1.62
N ALA A 79 9.23 -7.00 -2.39
CA ALA A 79 10.30 -6.41 -3.20
C ALA A 79 11.42 -5.80 -2.31
N PRO A 80 12.70 -5.95 -2.70
CA PRO A 80 13.81 -5.47 -1.90
C PRO A 80 13.92 -3.93 -1.96
N GLY A 81 13.94 -3.31 -0.78
CA GLY A 81 14.28 -1.90 -0.52
C GLY A 81 14.13 -0.93 -1.71
N SER A 82 15.27 -0.56 -2.30
CA SER A 82 15.36 0.46 -3.36
C SER A 82 14.68 0.04 -4.67
N GLN A 83 14.73 -1.25 -5.04
CA GLN A 83 14.07 -1.75 -6.25
C GLN A 83 12.58 -1.44 -6.20
N ARG A 84 11.98 -1.58 -5.01
CA ARG A 84 10.55 -1.36 -4.80
C ARG A 84 10.14 0.09 -5.02
N ALA A 85 10.95 1.03 -4.56
CA ALA A 85 10.71 2.45 -4.78
C ALA A 85 10.81 2.77 -6.29
N SER A 86 11.78 2.17 -6.99
CA SER A 86 11.92 2.32 -8.44
C SER A 86 10.73 1.75 -9.21
N GLU A 87 10.25 0.54 -8.89
CA GLU A 87 9.07 -0.07 -9.53
C GLU A 87 7.82 0.79 -9.35
N CYS A 88 7.57 1.28 -8.13
CA CYS A 88 6.44 2.16 -7.84
C CYS A 88 6.55 3.50 -8.59
N ARG A 89 7.77 4.07 -8.66
CA ARG A 89 8.03 5.31 -9.39
C ARG A 89 7.84 5.15 -10.89
N MET A 90 8.32 4.04 -11.46
CA MET A 90 8.11 3.70 -12.88
C MET A 90 6.64 3.50 -13.19
N SER A 91 5.90 2.85 -12.30
CA SER A 91 4.44 2.68 -12.43
C SER A 91 3.71 4.02 -12.52
N ALA A 92 4.06 4.97 -11.65
CA ALA A 92 3.49 6.31 -11.66
C ALA A 92 3.86 7.07 -12.95
N PHE A 93 5.10 6.96 -13.40
CA PHE A 93 5.55 7.55 -14.66
C PHE A 93 4.78 6.99 -15.87
N TYR A 94 4.62 5.67 -15.97
CA TYR A 94 3.84 5.03 -17.03
C TYR A 94 2.33 5.34 -16.96
N ALA A 95 1.82 5.66 -15.77
CA ALA A 95 0.45 6.11 -15.58
C ALA A 95 0.23 7.60 -15.92
N GLY A 96 1.29 8.34 -16.26
CA GLY A 96 1.21 9.75 -16.67
C GLY A 96 1.40 10.76 -15.54
N PHE A 97 1.86 10.34 -14.36
CA PHE A 97 2.17 11.27 -13.27
C PHE A 97 3.48 12.01 -13.55
N PRO A 98 3.53 13.34 -13.36
CA PRO A 98 4.74 14.12 -13.60
C PRO A 98 5.79 13.87 -12.50
N GLU A 99 7.02 14.30 -12.78
CA GLU A 99 8.14 14.11 -11.85
C GLU A 99 7.97 14.85 -10.51
N THR A 100 7.12 15.88 -10.47
CA THR A 100 6.79 16.68 -9.29
C THR A 100 6.00 15.90 -8.24
N VAL A 101 5.26 14.85 -8.65
CA VAL A 101 4.47 14.03 -7.72
C VAL A 101 5.38 13.02 -7.03
N ALA A 102 5.49 13.08 -5.70
CA ALA A 102 6.31 12.16 -4.95
C ALA A 102 5.69 10.75 -4.90
N VAL A 103 6.54 9.72 -4.89
CA VAL A 103 6.13 8.32 -4.70
C VAL A 103 6.93 7.73 -3.56
N ARG A 104 6.25 7.15 -2.58
CA ARG A 104 6.85 6.58 -1.38
C ARG A 104 6.30 5.17 -1.16
N THR A 105 7.07 4.33 -0.48
CA THR A 105 6.62 2.97 -0.15
C THR A 105 6.51 2.79 1.36
N VAL A 106 5.57 1.95 1.79
CA VAL A 106 5.41 1.56 3.18
C VAL A 106 5.43 0.05 3.30
N ASN A 107 6.09 -0.46 4.35
CA ASN A 107 6.09 -1.87 4.70
C ASN A 107 5.55 -2.04 6.11
N ARG A 108 4.29 -2.43 6.20
CA ARG A 108 3.62 -2.90 7.42
C ARG A 108 3.04 -4.30 7.19
N GLN A 109 3.80 -5.15 6.51
CA GLN A 109 3.42 -6.53 6.16
C GLN A 109 2.02 -6.59 5.51
N CYS A 110 1.17 -7.52 5.91
CA CYS A 110 -0.19 -7.73 5.40
C CYS A 110 -1.07 -6.45 5.48
N SER A 111 -0.71 -5.49 6.33
CA SER A 111 -1.43 -4.22 6.49
C SER A 111 -0.85 -3.06 5.67
N SER A 112 0.16 -3.28 4.83
CA SER A 112 0.87 -2.20 4.11
C SER A 112 -0.06 -1.35 3.24
N GLY A 113 -1.02 -1.97 2.53
CA GLY A 113 -1.98 -1.22 1.70
C GLY A 113 -2.92 -0.36 2.54
N LEU A 114 -3.38 -0.87 3.69
CA LEU A 114 -4.23 -0.10 4.60
C LEU A 114 -3.44 1.02 5.28
N GLN A 115 -2.18 0.77 5.64
CA GLN A 115 -1.28 1.77 6.20
C GLN A 115 -1.06 2.91 5.20
N ALA A 116 -0.88 2.59 3.92
CA ALA A 116 -0.71 3.60 2.87
C ALA A 116 -1.91 4.57 2.81
N VAL A 117 -3.14 4.03 2.82
CA VAL A 117 -4.36 4.85 2.85
C VAL A 117 -4.45 5.69 4.13
N ALA A 118 -4.10 5.11 5.28
CA ALA A 118 -4.10 5.82 6.56
C ALA A 118 -3.08 6.97 6.61
N ASP A 119 -1.89 6.76 6.05
CA ASP A 119 -0.82 7.78 5.99
C ASP A 119 -1.23 8.96 5.09
N VAL A 120 -1.84 8.66 3.94
CA VAL A 120 -2.38 9.69 3.04
C VAL A 120 -3.49 10.48 3.72
N ALA A 121 -4.46 9.79 4.33
CA ALA A 121 -5.55 10.45 5.04
C ALA A 121 -5.05 11.34 6.19
N ALA A 122 -4.03 10.89 6.91
CA ALA A 122 -3.42 11.68 7.99
C ALA A 122 -2.71 12.93 7.46
N ALA A 123 -2.01 12.84 6.33
CA ALA A 123 -1.32 13.97 5.71
C ALA A 123 -2.30 15.02 5.14
N ILE A 124 -3.41 14.58 4.53
CA ILE A 124 -4.49 15.47 4.08
C ILE A 124 -5.11 16.19 5.27
N LYS A 125 -5.39 15.46 6.35
CA LYS A 125 -5.93 16.06 7.57
C LYS A 125 -4.97 17.06 8.21
N ALA A 126 -3.67 16.80 8.13
CA ALA A 126 -2.62 17.71 8.59
C ALA A 126 -2.44 18.94 7.70
N GLY A 127 -3.05 18.98 6.51
CA GLY A 127 -2.95 20.08 5.56
C GLY A 127 -1.63 20.11 4.80
N PHE A 128 -0.97 18.97 4.61
CA PHE A 128 0.25 18.90 3.79
C PHE A 128 -0.05 18.92 2.28
N TYR A 129 -1.20 18.39 1.89
CA TYR A 129 -1.74 18.40 0.54
C TYR A 129 -3.25 18.10 0.60
N ASP A 130 -3.98 18.40 -0.47
CA ASP A 130 -5.44 18.18 -0.52
C ASP A 130 -5.80 16.82 -1.10
N ILE A 131 -5.05 16.35 -2.11
CA ILE A 131 -5.28 15.09 -2.82
C ILE A 131 -4.08 14.17 -2.67
N GLY A 132 -4.33 12.91 -2.35
CA GLY A 132 -3.29 11.88 -2.30
C GLY A 132 -3.79 10.50 -2.70
N ILE A 133 -2.85 9.62 -3.01
CA ILE A 133 -3.15 8.26 -3.47
C ILE A 133 -2.57 7.24 -2.50
N GLY A 134 -3.44 6.45 -1.86
CA GLY A 134 -3.04 5.26 -1.11
C GLY A 134 -3.20 4.03 -1.98
N ALA A 135 -2.10 3.34 -2.30
CA ALA A 135 -2.07 2.18 -3.18
C ALA A 135 -1.43 0.96 -2.49
N GLY A 136 -1.49 -0.20 -3.14
CA GLY A 136 -0.60 -1.30 -2.82
C GLY A 136 -0.17 -2.08 -4.05
N LEU A 137 0.90 -2.86 -3.93
CA LEU A 137 1.45 -3.62 -5.03
C LEU A 137 2.18 -4.86 -4.50
N GLU A 138 1.84 -6.05 -5.00
CA GLU A 138 2.60 -7.26 -4.71
C GLU A 138 2.62 -8.23 -5.90
N SER A 139 3.82 -8.74 -6.20
CA SER A 139 4.01 -9.84 -7.15
C SER A 139 4.80 -10.95 -6.48
N MET A 140 4.09 -11.90 -5.88
CA MET A 140 4.71 -13.07 -5.25
C MET A 140 5.40 -14.01 -6.26
N THR A 141 5.12 -13.84 -7.56
CA THR A 141 5.78 -14.62 -8.62
C THR A 141 7.18 -14.07 -8.90
N THR A 142 7.31 -12.75 -8.96
CA THR A 142 8.61 -12.08 -9.16
C THR A 142 9.42 -12.08 -7.88
N ASN A 143 8.78 -11.77 -6.74
CA ASN A 143 9.41 -11.70 -5.43
C ASN A 143 8.82 -12.82 -4.56
N PRO A 144 9.47 -13.99 -4.46
CA PRO A 144 8.98 -15.06 -3.60
C PRO A 144 9.01 -14.62 -2.14
N MET A 145 8.11 -15.19 -1.34
CA MET A 145 8.14 -15.01 0.12
C MET A 145 9.39 -15.69 0.68
N ALA A 146 10.48 -14.93 0.74
CA ALA A 146 11.78 -15.35 1.22
C ALA A 146 12.38 -14.24 2.09
N TRP A 147 13.02 -14.64 3.18
CA TRP A 147 13.80 -13.71 3.99
C TRP A 147 15.20 -13.57 3.39
N GLU A 148 15.50 -12.41 2.83
CA GLU A 148 16.81 -12.09 2.24
C GLU A 148 17.74 -11.35 3.21
N GLY A 149 17.26 -11.02 4.43
CA GLY A 149 18.02 -10.30 5.42
C GLY A 149 19.05 -11.16 6.16
N SER A 150 20.11 -10.53 6.69
CA SER A 150 20.93 -11.16 7.71
C SER A 150 20.45 -10.74 9.09
N VAL A 151 20.26 -11.69 10.00
CA VAL A 151 20.13 -11.40 11.42
C VAL A 151 21.54 -11.24 12.00
N ASN A 152 21.69 -10.39 13.03
CA ASN A 152 22.98 -10.15 13.67
C ASN A 152 23.62 -11.49 14.10
N PRO A 153 24.79 -11.88 13.56
CA PRO A 153 25.43 -13.16 13.86
C PRO A 153 25.65 -13.40 15.36
N ALA A 154 25.87 -12.34 16.13
CA ALA A 154 26.07 -12.43 17.58
C ALA A 154 24.82 -12.88 18.35
N LYS A 155 23.63 -12.76 17.75
CA LYS A 155 22.35 -13.20 18.34
C LYS A 155 21.88 -14.57 17.83
N ILE A 156 22.57 -15.15 16.85
CA ILE A 156 22.27 -16.47 16.29
C ILE A 156 22.79 -17.60 17.21
N ALA A 157 23.79 -17.30 18.04
CA ALA A 157 24.40 -18.28 18.94
C ALA A 157 23.56 -18.62 20.18
N THR A 158 22.52 -17.84 20.48
CA THR A 158 21.64 -18.03 21.64
C THR A 158 20.21 -18.25 21.16
N GLU A 159 19.79 -19.51 21.19
CA GLU A 159 18.45 -20.02 20.87
C GLU A 159 18.07 -20.13 19.38
N ASP A 160 17.85 -21.40 18.99
CA ASP A 160 17.21 -21.94 17.79
C ASP A 160 16.99 -20.95 16.64
N GLU A 161 17.91 -20.99 15.67
CA GLU A 161 17.74 -20.49 14.30
C GLU A 161 16.34 -20.81 13.74
N LYS A 162 15.81 -22.01 14.06
CA LYS A 162 14.46 -22.46 13.70
C LYS A 162 13.34 -21.61 14.31
N THR A 163 13.49 -21.08 15.51
CA THR A 163 12.45 -20.30 16.20
C THR A 163 12.39 -18.87 15.67
N GLN A 164 13.52 -18.25 15.35
CA GLN A 164 13.54 -16.92 14.72
C GLN A 164 13.08 -16.98 13.25
N LEU A 165 13.49 -18.02 12.51
CA LEU A 165 12.97 -18.26 11.16
C LEU A 165 11.46 -18.51 11.21
N LYS A 166 10.98 -19.31 12.18
CA LYS A 166 9.54 -19.53 12.39
C LYS A 166 8.81 -18.24 12.75
N LEU A 167 9.27 -17.42 13.70
CA LEU A 167 8.60 -16.15 14.04
C LEU A 167 8.53 -15.18 12.85
N GLY A 168 9.60 -15.11 12.05
CA GLY A 168 9.60 -14.37 10.80
C GLY A 168 8.56 -14.91 9.83
N THR A 169 8.58 -16.22 9.56
CA THR A 169 7.72 -16.87 8.54
C THR A 169 6.25 -17.05 8.97
N GLU A 170 5.97 -17.25 10.27
CA GLU A 170 4.64 -17.41 10.86
C GLU A 170 3.87 -16.07 10.89
N ALA A 171 4.57 -14.94 11.04
CA ALA A 171 3.98 -13.61 10.85
C ALA A 171 3.48 -13.40 9.41
N PHE A 172 4.05 -14.10 8.42
CA PHE A 172 3.56 -14.15 7.04
C PHE A 172 2.57 -15.30 6.78
N HIS A 173 2.49 -16.31 7.65
CA HIS A 173 1.68 -17.51 7.42
C HIS A 173 0.17 -17.24 7.57
N VAL A 174 -0.22 -16.12 8.17
CA VAL A 174 -1.63 -15.72 8.21
C VAL A 174 -2.15 -15.28 6.82
N ASP A 175 -1.26 -14.99 5.86
CA ASP A 175 -1.60 -14.74 4.44
C ASP A 175 -1.72 -16.04 3.60
N LEU A 176 -1.45 -17.21 4.18
CA LEU A 176 -1.17 -18.45 3.43
C LEU A 176 -2.37 -19.10 2.74
N ILE A 177 -3.60 -18.62 2.92
CA ILE A 177 -4.75 -19.37 2.38
C ILE A 177 -4.90 -19.19 0.86
N HIS A 178 -4.31 -18.14 0.26
CA HIS A 178 -4.26 -18.06 -1.20
C HIS A 178 -2.99 -17.36 -1.69
N SER A 179 -2.04 -18.11 -2.28
CA SER A 179 -0.94 -17.58 -3.09
C SER A 179 -1.50 -16.76 -4.26
N ILE A 180 -1.85 -15.50 -4.00
CA ILE A 180 -2.48 -14.57 -4.92
C ILE A 180 -1.46 -13.45 -5.19
N HIS A 181 -1.32 -13.05 -6.45
CA HIS A 181 -0.81 -11.74 -6.80
C HIS A 181 -1.71 -10.71 -6.13
N HIS A 182 -1.25 -10.14 -5.02
CA HIS A 182 -2.08 -9.28 -4.21
C HIS A 182 -1.82 -7.81 -4.55
N ILE A 183 -2.92 -7.13 -4.85
CA ILE A 183 -3.13 -5.68 -4.69
C ILE A 183 -2.69 -4.77 -5.85
N SER A 184 -3.67 -3.99 -6.27
CA SER A 184 -3.59 -2.52 -6.34
C SER A 184 -4.93 -1.93 -5.92
N SER A 185 -5.39 -2.15 -4.67
CA SER A 185 -6.47 -1.33 -4.13
C SER A 185 -5.92 0.07 -3.96
N ILE A 186 -6.31 0.96 -4.88
CA ILE A 186 -5.89 2.35 -4.89
C ILE A 186 -7.09 3.18 -4.46
N ALA A 187 -6.94 4.00 -3.43
CA ALA A 187 -7.91 5.00 -3.02
C ALA A 187 -7.36 6.39 -3.34
N VAL A 188 -8.11 7.19 -4.10
CA VAL A 188 -7.94 8.65 -4.09
C VAL A 188 -8.57 9.14 -2.82
N VAL A 189 -7.77 9.85 -2.04
CA VAL A 189 -8.22 10.48 -0.81
C VAL A 189 -8.18 11.98 -1.04
N ASP A 190 -9.28 12.66 -0.73
CA ASP A 190 -9.45 14.10 -0.93
C ASP A 190 -10.08 14.76 0.31
N ARG A 191 -9.85 16.06 0.49
CA ARG A 191 -10.50 16.87 1.51
C ARG A 191 -11.80 17.45 0.94
N ARG A 192 -12.95 17.14 1.54
CA ARG A 192 -14.23 17.76 1.14
C ARG A 192 -14.13 19.30 1.24
N GLY A 193 -14.17 19.99 0.10
CA GLY A 193 -14.12 21.46 0.05
C GLY A 193 -13.73 22.07 -1.29
N HIS A 194 -13.24 21.29 -2.26
CA HIS A 194 -13.02 21.76 -3.63
C HIS A 194 -14.16 21.26 -4.54
N ASP A 195 -15.33 21.88 -4.42
CA ASP A 195 -16.30 21.86 -5.52
C ASP A 195 -15.79 22.90 -6.55
N PRO A 196 -15.71 22.61 -7.85
CA PRO A 196 -15.44 23.63 -8.86
C PRO A 196 -16.49 24.76 -8.87
#